data_AF-A0A818ME80-F1
#
_entry.id   AF-A0A818ME80-F1
#
_cell.length_a   1.000
_cell.length_b   1.000
_cell.length_c   1.000
_cell.angle_alpha   90.00
_cell.angle_beta   90.00
_cell.angle_gamma   90.00
#
_symmetry.space_group_name_H-M   'P 1'
#
loop_
_entity.id
_entity.type
_entity.pdbx_description
1 polymer ?
#
loop_
_entity_poly.entity_id
_entity_poly.type
_entity_poly.pdbx_seq_one_letter_code
_entity_poly.pdbx_strand_id
1 'polypeptide(L)'
;MRRAASPSMTTSTSSSPTKRPKVIASRNTTVNVDEMNTGQDVVTIPRSYQTELVEQAKEENLVICLPTGSGKTYIAVMLIKEMANVIRTSIEDGGKRTVFLVKTVALVQQQSDYIRIHTDLSVGKYYGELGVDLWEKQRWIDEFEHHQVLVFTAQVFLNLVDHNYFLNLLIFDECHHSEGENCYAALMKRHYDSCHDPPRILGLTASISAKKIMPFQLNQAAKDIENIYRL
;
A
#
# COMPACT_ATOMS: atom_id res chain seq x y z
N MET A 1 10.13 72.75 -15.53
CA MET A 1 10.72 71.48 -16.04
C MET A 1 9.70 70.37 -15.75
N ARG A 2 8.97 69.84 -16.76
CA ARG A 2 9.20 68.54 -17.46
C ARG A 2 9.39 67.37 -16.47
N ARG A 3 8.74 66.20 -16.51
CA ARG A 3 7.83 65.50 -17.45
C ARG A 3 7.26 64.25 -16.70
N ALA A 4 6.18 63.66 -17.20
CA ALA A 4 5.50 62.45 -16.73
C ALA A 4 6.26 61.13 -16.97
N ALA A 5 5.92 60.06 -16.22
CA ALA A 5 5.51 58.72 -16.70
C ALA A 5 5.66 57.61 -15.62
N SER A 6 4.58 56.85 -15.36
CA SER A 6 4.60 55.42 -14.96
C SER A 6 4.66 54.55 -16.24
N PRO A 7 4.62 53.19 -16.25
CA PRO A 7 4.94 52.14 -15.26
C PRO A 7 5.77 50.96 -15.88
N SER A 8 6.18 49.95 -15.08
CA SER A 8 6.30 48.51 -15.46
C SER A 8 6.89 47.72 -14.26
N MET A 9 6.14 46.84 -13.59
CA MET A 9 5.93 45.42 -13.94
C MET A 9 7.21 44.65 -14.27
N THR A 10 7.75 43.95 -13.27
CA THR A 10 8.28 42.59 -13.45
C THR A 10 7.97 41.76 -12.19
N THR A 11 6.82 41.09 -12.22
CA THR A 11 6.54 39.91 -11.40
C THR A 11 7.31 38.74 -12.01
N SER A 12 8.33 38.23 -11.32
CA SER A 12 8.96 36.97 -11.69
C SER A 12 8.17 35.80 -11.08
N THR A 13 7.37 35.20 -11.95
CA THR A 13 6.80 33.87 -11.82
C THR A 13 7.91 32.80 -11.79
N SER A 14 7.86 31.86 -10.85
CA SER A 14 8.25 30.48 -11.14
C SER A 14 7.50 29.48 -10.24
N SER A 15 6.51 28.86 -10.87
CA SER A 15 6.07 27.47 -10.72
C SER A 15 6.05 26.85 -9.33
N SER A 16 4.91 26.99 -8.67
CA SER A 16 4.40 25.97 -7.76
C SER A 16 4.05 24.70 -8.55
N PRO A 17 4.64 23.52 -8.25
CA PRO A 17 4.06 22.28 -8.72
C PRO A 17 2.81 22.03 -7.86
N THR A 18 1.65 22.26 -8.46
CA THR A 18 0.38 21.81 -7.90
C THR A 18 0.35 20.28 -7.95
N LYS A 19 0.88 19.64 -6.90
CA LYS A 19 0.63 18.21 -6.63
C LYS A 19 -0.87 18.03 -6.45
N ARG A 20 -1.52 17.43 -7.45
CA ARG A 20 -2.92 16.97 -7.35
C ARG A 20 -2.98 15.79 -6.36
N PRO A 21 -4.12 15.57 -5.68
CA PRO A 21 -4.26 14.49 -4.71
C PRO A 21 -4.23 13.10 -5.38
N LYS A 22 -3.60 12.11 -4.72
CA LYS A 22 -3.10 10.84 -5.30
C LYS A 22 -3.94 9.60 -4.98
N VAL A 23 -5.19 9.77 -4.56
CA VAL A 23 -6.14 8.66 -4.52
C VAL A 23 -6.71 8.47 -5.92
N ILE A 24 -6.36 7.38 -6.59
CA ILE A 24 -6.98 7.05 -7.88
C ILE A 24 -8.38 6.49 -7.58
N ALA A 25 -9.33 7.41 -7.42
CA ALA A 25 -10.75 7.15 -7.44
C ALA A 25 -11.17 7.08 -8.91
N SER A 26 -11.09 5.90 -9.54
CA SER A 26 -11.66 5.75 -10.88
C SER A 26 -13.18 5.85 -10.78
N ARG A 27 -13.71 7.07 -10.99
CA ARG A 27 -15.04 7.29 -11.54
C ARG A 27 -14.86 8.07 -12.83
N ASN A 28 -15.20 7.40 -13.94
CA ASN A 28 -15.22 7.87 -15.34
C ASN A 28 -13.89 7.86 -16.09
N THR A 29 -13.20 6.71 -16.12
CA THR A 29 -12.40 6.36 -17.30
C THR A 29 -13.13 5.24 -18.02
N THR A 30 -13.71 5.52 -19.19
CA THR A 30 -14.20 4.51 -20.13
C THR A 30 -13.00 3.70 -20.60
N VAL A 31 -12.70 2.61 -19.90
CA VAL A 31 -11.80 1.56 -20.39
C VAL A 31 -12.68 0.57 -21.12
N ASN A 32 -12.51 0.46 -22.45
CA ASN A 32 -13.18 -0.59 -23.24
C ASN A 32 -12.72 -1.94 -22.71
N VAL A 33 -13.67 -2.73 -22.22
CA VAL A 33 -13.45 -4.06 -21.66
C VAL A 33 -13.84 -5.05 -22.73
N ASP A 34 -12.89 -5.47 -23.56
CA ASP A 34 -13.07 -6.62 -24.43
C ASP A 34 -12.10 -7.75 -24.08
N GLU A 35 -12.72 -8.93 -24.03
CA GLU A 35 -12.22 -10.30 -24.10
C GLU A 35 -11.70 -10.99 -22.83
N MET A 36 -12.56 -11.92 -22.36
CA MET A 36 -12.24 -13.08 -21.53
C MET A 36 -11.59 -14.18 -22.38
N ASN A 37 -10.58 -14.87 -21.85
CA ASN A 37 -10.36 -16.27 -22.21
C ASN A 37 -9.79 -17.09 -21.04
N THR A 38 -10.17 -18.36 -21.04
CA THR A 38 -10.11 -19.39 -20.00
C THR A 38 -8.83 -20.25 -20.06
N GLY A 39 -8.25 -20.53 -18.88
CA GLY A 39 -7.73 -21.85 -18.49
C GLY A 39 -6.29 -22.27 -18.90
N GLN A 40 -5.50 -22.58 -17.85
CA GLN A 40 -4.25 -23.36 -17.78
C GLN A 40 -2.91 -22.67 -18.14
N ASP A 41 -1.98 -22.71 -17.17
CA ASP A 41 -0.66 -22.06 -17.12
C ASP A 41 -0.65 -20.63 -17.66
N VAL A 42 -1.53 -19.81 -17.10
CA VAL A 42 -1.68 -18.43 -17.54
C VAL A 42 -0.51 -17.62 -16.97
N VAL A 43 0.54 -17.45 -17.77
CA VAL A 43 1.34 -16.23 -17.74
C VAL A 43 0.33 -15.09 -17.83
N THR A 44 -0.06 -14.58 -16.66
CA THR A 44 -1.11 -13.57 -16.55
C THR A 44 -0.48 -12.29 -17.07
N ILE A 45 -0.75 -11.96 -18.33
CA ILE A 45 -0.28 -10.71 -18.92
C ILE A 45 -0.99 -9.59 -18.14
N PRO A 46 -0.25 -8.71 -17.45
CA PRO A 46 -0.85 -7.62 -16.72
C PRO A 46 -1.61 -6.70 -17.68
N ARG A 47 -2.77 -6.21 -17.24
CA ARG A 47 -3.49 -5.16 -17.96
C ARG A 47 -2.68 -3.86 -17.87
N SER A 48 -2.77 -3.00 -18.89
CA SER A 48 -2.00 -1.74 -18.95
C SER A 48 -2.13 -0.90 -17.67
N TYR A 49 -3.35 -0.73 -17.16
CA TYR A 49 -3.58 0.02 -15.92
C TYR A 49 -2.89 -0.62 -14.71
N GLN A 50 -2.72 -1.94 -14.67
CA GLN A 50 -2.04 -2.62 -13.56
C GLN A 50 -0.56 -2.29 -13.59
N THR A 51 0.06 -2.32 -14.78
CA THR A 51 1.46 -1.92 -14.97
C THR A 51 1.68 -0.45 -14.61
N GLU A 52 0.82 0.46 -15.08
CA GLU A 52 0.92 1.89 -14.74
C GLU A 52 0.83 2.15 -13.23
N LEU A 53 -0.09 1.46 -12.54
CA LEU A 53 -0.24 1.57 -11.10
C LEU A 53 0.97 1.02 -10.33
N VAL A 54 1.61 -0.03 -10.83
CA VAL A 54 2.85 -0.58 -10.23
C VAL A 54 4.01 0.40 -10.40
N GLU A 55 4.19 0.97 -11.58
CA GLU A 55 5.24 1.97 -11.82
C GLU A 55 5.05 3.20 -10.92
N GLN A 56 3.81 3.65 -10.73
CA GLN A 56 3.53 4.73 -9.78
C GLN A 56 3.81 4.30 -8.32
N ALA A 57 3.39 3.09 -7.93
CA ALA A 57 3.59 2.55 -6.59
C ALA A 57 5.06 2.22 -6.26
N LYS A 58 5.98 2.20 -7.24
CA LYS A 58 7.44 2.11 -7.02
C LYS A 58 8.02 3.44 -6.57
N GLU A 59 7.47 4.55 -7.06
CA GLU A 59 8.01 5.90 -6.87
C GLU A 59 7.34 6.68 -5.74
N GLU A 60 6.09 6.34 -5.38
CA GLU A 60 5.38 6.99 -4.27
C GLU A 60 4.44 6.08 -3.48
N ASN A 61 4.00 6.55 -2.31
CA ASN A 61 2.89 5.94 -1.59
C ASN A 61 1.62 6.07 -2.42
N LEU A 62 0.83 4.99 -2.49
CA LEU A 62 -0.35 4.94 -3.35
C LEU A 62 -1.51 4.22 -2.68
N VAL A 63 -2.72 4.76 -2.82
CA VAL A 63 -3.97 4.05 -2.50
C VAL A 63 -4.76 3.81 -3.77
N ILE A 64 -4.96 2.53 -4.09
CA ILE A 64 -5.66 2.06 -5.28
C ILE A 64 -7.11 1.74 -4.92
N CYS A 65 -8.04 2.52 -5.48
CA CYS A 65 -9.47 2.29 -5.35
C CYS A 65 -10.03 1.74 -6.68
N LEU A 66 -10.15 0.41 -6.77
CA LEU A 66 -10.67 -0.29 -7.95
C LEU A 66 -11.74 -1.31 -7.55
N PRO A 67 -12.77 -1.56 -8.37
CA PRO A 67 -13.81 -2.56 -8.09
C PRO A 67 -13.26 -3.94 -7.70
N THR A 68 -14.08 -4.72 -7.00
CA THR A 68 -13.80 -6.14 -6.77
C THR A 68 -13.70 -6.87 -8.11
N GLY A 69 -12.75 -7.80 -8.23
CA GLY A 69 -12.47 -8.49 -9.50
C GLY A 69 -11.50 -7.77 -10.44
N SER A 70 -11.12 -6.51 -10.17
CA SER A 70 -10.11 -5.80 -10.97
C SER A 70 -8.66 -6.24 -10.72
N GLY A 71 -8.43 -7.30 -9.94
CA GLY A 71 -7.08 -7.83 -9.71
C GLY A 71 -6.19 -6.94 -8.84
N LYS A 72 -6.74 -6.25 -7.83
CA LYS A 72 -5.96 -5.42 -6.87
C LYS A 72 -4.83 -6.21 -6.20
N THR A 73 -5.10 -7.43 -5.76
CA THR A 73 -4.08 -8.31 -5.19
C THR A 73 -2.96 -8.61 -6.19
N TYR A 74 -3.30 -8.77 -7.48
CA TYR A 74 -2.30 -9.02 -8.51
C TYR A 74 -1.36 -7.82 -8.70
N ILE A 75 -1.86 -6.59 -8.61
CA ILE A 75 -1.04 -5.36 -8.59
C ILE A 75 -0.04 -5.41 -7.43
N ALA A 76 -0.50 -5.79 -6.23
CA ALA A 76 0.37 -5.91 -5.07
C ALA A 76 1.45 -7.00 -5.26
N VAL A 77 1.09 -8.14 -5.84
CA VAL A 77 2.06 -9.19 -6.21
C VAL A 77 3.10 -8.68 -7.22
N MET A 78 2.67 -7.94 -8.25
CA MET A 78 3.60 -7.34 -9.22
C MET A 78 4.57 -6.38 -8.52
N LEU A 79 4.09 -5.52 -7.63
CA LEU A 79 4.95 -4.61 -6.87
C LEU A 79 5.94 -5.36 -5.97
N ILE A 80 5.50 -6.43 -5.30
CA ILE A 80 6.38 -7.32 -4.52
C ILE A 80 7.51 -7.86 -5.39
N LYS A 81 7.21 -8.30 -6.61
CA LYS A 81 8.21 -8.84 -7.55
C LYS A 81 9.21 -7.77 -7.99
N GLU A 82 8.74 -6.57 -8.31
CA GLU A 82 9.59 -5.43 -8.65
C GLU A 82 10.53 -5.05 -7.50
N MET A 83 10.08 -5.20 -6.25
CA MET A 83 10.88 -4.91 -5.05
C MET A 83 11.62 -6.12 -4.49
N ALA A 84 11.61 -7.27 -5.19
CA ALA A 84 12.11 -8.54 -4.68
C ALA A 84 13.61 -8.53 -4.38
N ASN A 85 14.40 -7.77 -5.16
CA ASN A 85 15.85 -7.71 -5.00
C ASN A 85 16.26 -7.27 -3.58
N VAL A 86 15.55 -6.30 -3.00
CA VAL A 86 15.86 -5.77 -1.67
C VAL A 86 15.46 -6.74 -0.56
N ILE A 87 14.39 -7.53 -0.77
CA ILE A 87 13.87 -8.45 0.25
C ILE A 87 14.50 -9.83 0.23
N ARG A 88 15.26 -10.18 -0.83
CA ARG A 88 16.04 -11.42 -0.89
C ARG A 88 17.36 -11.34 -0.13
N THR A 89 17.85 -10.13 0.14
CA THR A 89 19.03 -9.92 0.96
C THR A 89 18.73 -10.30 2.42
N SER A 90 19.71 -10.89 3.10
CA SER A 90 19.64 -11.17 4.54
C SER A 90 19.41 -9.86 5.32
N ILE A 91 18.78 -9.91 6.48
CA ILE A 91 18.60 -8.69 7.29
C ILE A 91 19.95 -8.16 7.78
N GLU A 92 20.88 -9.05 8.08
CA GLU A 92 22.25 -8.70 8.50
C GLU A 92 23.00 -7.88 7.44
N ASP A 93 22.75 -8.16 6.15
CA ASP A 93 23.35 -7.43 5.02
C ASP A 93 22.51 -6.21 4.59
N GLY A 94 21.57 -5.74 5.42
CA GLY A 94 20.71 -4.59 5.15
C GLY A 94 19.50 -4.90 4.28
N GLY A 95 19.15 -6.18 4.13
CA GLY A 95 17.92 -6.61 3.50
C GLY A 95 16.68 -6.13 4.24
N LYS A 96 15.59 -5.99 3.50
CA LYS A 96 14.30 -5.54 4.04
C LYS A 96 13.23 -6.60 3.87
N ARG A 97 12.02 -6.37 4.37
CA ARG A 97 10.87 -7.25 4.23
C ARG A 97 9.62 -6.51 3.79
N THR A 98 8.78 -7.22 3.03
CA THR A 98 7.44 -6.74 2.70
C THR A 98 6.44 -7.29 3.69
N VAL A 99 5.56 -6.43 4.19
CA VAL A 99 4.45 -6.82 5.06
C VAL A 99 3.12 -6.56 4.36
N PHE A 100 2.25 -7.58 4.37
CA PHE A 100 0.90 -7.51 3.81
C PHE A 100 -0.12 -7.64 4.94
N LEU A 101 -0.93 -6.61 5.13
CA LEU A 101 -1.87 -6.49 6.23
C LEU A 101 -3.30 -6.74 5.76
N VAL A 102 -4.01 -7.60 6.50
CA VAL A 102 -5.42 -7.94 6.24
C VAL A 102 -6.25 -7.88 7.51
N LYS A 103 -7.58 -7.89 7.36
CA LYS A 103 -8.53 -7.79 8.49
C LYS A 103 -8.85 -9.12 9.17
N THR A 104 -8.71 -10.26 8.48
CA THR A 104 -9.18 -11.56 8.99
C THR A 104 -8.18 -12.68 8.76
N VAL A 105 -8.26 -13.74 9.56
CA VAL A 105 -7.42 -14.94 9.43
C VAL A 105 -7.62 -15.64 8.09
N ALA A 106 -8.87 -15.70 7.60
CA ALA A 106 -9.17 -16.26 6.28
C ALA A 106 -8.43 -15.51 5.16
N LEU A 107 -8.36 -14.17 5.25
CA LEU A 107 -7.61 -13.36 4.31
C LEU A 107 -6.09 -13.60 4.44
N VAL A 108 -5.56 -13.85 5.64
CA VAL A 108 -4.13 -14.19 5.78
C VAL A 108 -3.81 -15.43 4.95
N GLN A 109 -4.63 -16.47 5.08
CA GLN A 109 -4.46 -17.70 4.31
C GLN A 109 -4.54 -17.43 2.80
N GLN A 110 -5.61 -16.77 2.36
CA GLN A 110 -5.85 -16.49 0.94
C GLN A 110 -4.74 -15.66 0.30
N GLN A 111 -4.34 -14.54 0.92
CA GLN A 111 -3.33 -13.66 0.34
C GLN A 111 -1.95 -14.32 0.33
N SER A 112 -1.58 -15.03 1.40
CA SER A 112 -0.31 -15.76 1.41
C SER A 112 -0.23 -16.83 0.34
N ASP A 113 -1.30 -17.61 0.15
CA ASP A 113 -1.31 -18.66 -0.87
C ASP A 113 -1.28 -18.06 -2.28
N TYR A 114 -2.00 -16.96 -2.49
CA TYR A 114 -1.96 -16.22 -3.74
C TYR A 114 -0.55 -15.69 -4.05
N ILE A 115 0.15 -15.11 -3.06
CA ILE A 115 1.53 -14.62 -3.23
C ILE A 115 2.48 -15.78 -3.55
N ARG A 116 2.37 -16.92 -2.85
CA ARG A 116 3.21 -18.11 -3.11
C ARG A 116 3.00 -18.73 -4.48
N ILE A 117 1.78 -18.68 -5.02
CA ILE A 117 1.51 -19.21 -6.36
C ILE A 117 2.12 -18.32 -7.46
N HIS A 118 2.25 -17.02 -7.21
CA HIS A 118 2.69 -16.05 -8.23
C HIS A 118 4.14 -15.56 -8.06
N THR A 119 4.81 -15.98 -7.00
CA THR A 119 6.19 -15.63 -6.65
C THR A 119 6.94 -16.85 -6.13
N ASP A 120 8.25 -16.84 -6.25
CA ASP A 120 9.18 -17.82 -5.65
C ASP A 120 9.67 -17.38 -4.26
N LEU A 121 8.99 -16.42 -3.63
CA LEU A 121 9.37 -15.86 -2.33
C LEU A 121 8.83 -16.72 -1.19
N SER A 122 9.60 -16.80 -0.11
CA SER A 122 9.15 -17.36 1.17
C SER A 122 8.13 -16.42 1.81
N VAL A 123 6.95 -16.96 2.15
CA VAL A 123 5.83 -16.20 2.71
C VAL A 123 5.48 -16.72 4.10
N GLY A 124 5.51 -15.86 5.12
CA GLY A 124 5.07 -16.16 6.49
C GLY A 124 3.59 -15.79 6.72
N LYS A 125 2.91 -16.50 7.62
CA LYS A 125 1.49 -16.27 8.00
C LYS A 125 1.40 -16.00 9.50
N TYR A 126 0.79 -14.88 9.90
CA TYR A 126 0.76 -14.48 11.31
C TYR A 126 -0.62 -13.93 11.72
N TYR A 127 -1.21 -14.53 12.74
CA TYR A 127 -2.52 -14.18 13.27
C TYR A 127 -2.67 -14.69 14.73
N GLY A 128 -3.63 -14.16 15.48
CA GLY A 128 -3.68 -14.32 16.94
C GLY A 128 -3.75 -15.76 17.45
N GLU A 129 -4.43 -16.66 16.74
CA GLU A 129 -4.55 -18.08 17.14
C GLU A 129 -3.22 -18.85 17.13
N LEU A 130 -2.17 -18.31 16.51
CA LEU A 130 -0.81 -18.88 16.55
C LEU A 130 -0.08 -18.61 17.88
N GLY A 131 -0.72 -17.90 18.83
CA GLY A 131 -0.10 -17.51 20.10
C GLY A 131 1.10 -16.58 19.90
N VAL A 132 1.09 -15.81 18.81
CA VAL A 132 2.15 -14.88 18.38
C VAL A 132 2.48 -13.81 19.41
N ASP A 133 1.51 -13.46 20.27
CA ASP A 133 1.71 -12.51 21.36
C ASP A 133 2.64 -13.06 22.47
N LEU A 134 2.84 -14.38 22.52
CA LEU A 134 3.72 -15.05 23.49
C LEU A 134 5.12 -15.31 22.93
N TRP A 135 5.38 -14.91 21.68
CA TRP A 135 6.67 -15.18 21.05
C TRP A 135 7.72 -14.19 21.54
N GLU A 136 8.90 -14.72 21.87
CA GLU A 136 10.04 -13.90 22.24
C GLU A 136 10.60 -13.16 21.03
N LYS A 137 11.32 -12.06 21.28
CA LYS A 137 11.94 -11.22 20.25
C LYS A 137 12.81 -12.02 19.27
N GLN A 138 13.57 -13.01 19.77
CA GLN A 138 14.45 -13.82 18.93
C GLN A 138 13.66 -14.59 17.86
N ARG A 139 12.51 -15.16 18.24
CA ARG A 139 11.65 -15.86 17.29
C ARG A 139 11.17 -14.93 16.17
N TRP A 140 10.86 -13.68 16.48
CA TRP A 140 10.50 -12.70 15.44
C TRP A 140 11.67 -12.35 14.54
N ILE A 141 12.87 -12.20 15.08
CA ILE A 141 14.08 -12.01 14.27
C ILE A 141 14.24 -13.18 13.29
N ASP A 142 14.10 -14.41 13.77
CA ASP A 142 14.21 -15.60 12.93
C ASP A 142 13.11 -15.62 11.85
N GLU A 143 11.87 -15.33 12.21
CA GLU A 143 10.74 -15.31 11.26
C GLU A 143 10.91 -14.26 10.16
N PHE A 144 11.39 -13.07 10.53
CA PHE A 144 11.73 -12.01 9.58
C PHE A 144 12.94 -12.40 8.73
N GLU A 145 13.92 -13.14 9.25
CA GLU A 145 15.04 -13.60 8.45
C GLU A 145 14.60 -14.64 7.40
N HIS A 146 13.76 -15.62 7.79
CA HIS A 146 13.37 -16.76 6.95
C HIS A 146 12.31 -16.45 5.88
N HIS A 147 11.52 -15.38 6.05
CA HIS A 147 10.44 -15.03 5.12
C HIS A 147 10.68 -13.66 4.50
N GLN A 148 10.60 -13.56 3.16
CA GLN A 148 10.73 -12.27 2.46
C GLN A 148 9.43 -11.46 2.49
N VAL A 149 8.28 -12.14 2.50
CA VAL A 149 6.95 -11.53 2.61
C VAL A 149 6.23 -12.07 3.83
N LEU A 150 5.72 -11.19 4.69
CA LEU A 150 5.02 -11.58 5.90
C LEU A 150 3.58 -11.08 5.84
N VAL A 151 2.61 -12.00 5.98
CA VAL A 151 1.18 -11.66 5.93
C VAL A 151 0.61 -11.71 7.33
N PHE A 152 0.04 -10.59 7.79
CA PHE A 152 -0.45 -10.42 9.15
C PHE A 152 -1.94 -10.03 9.18
N THR A 153 -2.64 -10.46 10.22
CA THR A 153 -3.79 -9.66 10.67
C THR A 153 -3.30 -8.32 11.23
N ALA A 154 -4.02 -7.25 10.91
CA ALA A 154 -3.65 -5.88 11.27
C ALA A 154 -3.30 -5.71 12.77
N GLN A 155 -4.10 -6.32 13.65
CA GLN A 155 -3.92 -6.21 15.10
C GLN A 155 -2.63 -6.89 15.58
N VAL A 156 -2.29 -8.06 15.04
CA VAL A 156 -1.05 -8.76 15.43
C VAL A 156 0.16 -7.91 15.05
N PHE A 157 0.15 -7.34 13.86
CA PHE A 157 1.26 -6.48 13.45
C PHE A 157 1.31 -5.18 14.27
N LEU A 158 0.17 -4.56 14.60
CA LEU A 158 0.14 -3.39 15.48
C LEU A 158 0.75 -3.68 16.87
N ASN A 159 0.54 -4.88 17.41
CA ASN A 159 1.12 -5.30 18.70
C ASN A 159 2.63 -5.58 18.62
N LEU A 160 3.14 -5.86 17.43
CA LEU A 160 4.51 -6.30 17.19
C LEU A 160 5.54 -5.14 17.13
N VAL A 161 5.13 -3.93 16.74
CA VAL A 161 6.05 -2.95 16.12
C VAL A 161 6.70 -1.96 17.10
N ASP A 162 6.88 -2.34 18.36
CA ASP A 162 7.82 -1.64 19.23
C ASP A 162 9.30 -1.92 18.85
N HIS A 163 9.56 -2.61 17.73
CA HIS A 163 10.89 -2.90 17.22
C HIS A 163 11.04 -2.30 15.81
N ASN A 164 12.15 -1.59 15.60
CA ASN A 164 12.46 -0.86 14.38
C ASN A 164 12.74 -1.88 13.24
N TYR A 165 11.73 -2.20 12.44
CA TYR A 165 11.85 -3.25 11.42
C TYR A 165 12.39 -2.72 10.08
N PHE A 166 13.21 -3.54 9.44
CA PHE A 166 13.74 -3.31 8.10
C PHE A 166 12.65 -3.61 7.06
N LEU A 167 11.73 -2.67 6.85
CA LEU A 167 10.64 -2.83 5.89
C LEU A 167 10.88 -2.03 4.62
N ASN A 168 10.58 -2.63 3.46
CA ASN A 168 10.59 -1.90 2.19
C ASN A 168 9.20 -1.47 1.74
N LEU A 169 8.16 -2.23 2.12
CA LEU A 169 6.80 -2.08 1.62
C LEU A 169 5.80 -2.57 2.67
N LEU A 170 4.78 -1.74 2.92
CA LEU A 170 3.58 -2.06 3.71
C LEU A 170 2.36 -2.00 2.80
N ILE A 171 1.67 -3.14 2.70
CA ILE A 171 0.46 -3.28 1.89
C ILE A 171 -0.75 -3.38 2.82
N PHE A 172 -1.75 -2.53 2.62
CA PHE A 172 -2.98 -2.52 3.41
C PHE A 172 -4.15 -3.02 2.55
N ASP A 173 -4.71 -4.17 2.88
CA ASP A 173 -5.93 -4.66 2.25
C ASP A 173 -7.18 -4.08 2.91
N GLU A 174 -8.18 -3.78 2.09
CA GLU A 174 -9.39 -3.08 2.49
C GLU A 174 -9.10 -1.81 3.32
N CYS A 175 -8.16 -0.99 2.83
CA CYS A 175 -7.56 0.15 3.51
C CYS A 175 -8.50 1.37 3.66
N HIS A 176 -9.76 1.24 3.25
CA HIS A 176 -10.76 2.28 3.40
C HIS A 176 -11.05 2.60 4.86
N HIS A 177 -11.51 3.82 5.11
CA HIS A 177 -11.88 4.27 6.44
C HIS A 177 -13.11 3.49 6.94
N SER A 178 -12.89 2.43 7.73
CA SER A 178 -13.94 1.76 8.49
C SER A 178 -14.07 2.44 9.84
N GLU A 179 -15.27 2.92 10.16
CA GLU A 179 -15.62 3.54 11.45
C GLU A 179 -15.13 2.70 12.65
N GLY A 180 -14.42 3.34 13.59
CA GLY A 180 -13.79 2.71 14.76
C GLY A 180 -12.32 3.10 14.91
N GLU A 181 -11.65 2.68 15.99
CA GLU A 181 -10.19 2.80 16.09
C GLU A 181 -9.54 2.01 14.95
N ASN A 182 -9.23 2.73 13.87
CA ASN A 182 -8.67 2.12 12.67
C ASN A 182 -7.25 1.65 13.01
N CYS A 183 -7.09 0.36 13.24
CA CYS A 183 -5.81 -0.29 13.49
C CYS A 183 -4.72 0.13 12.47
N TYR A 184 -5.08 0.37 11.20
CA TYR A 184 -4.14 0.90 10.21
C TYR A 184 -3.73 2.35 10.50
N ALA A 185 -4.67 3.22 10.89
CA ALA A 185 -4.33 4.59 11.28
C ALA A 185 -3.47 4.62 12.55
N ALA A 186 -3.77 3.77 13.53
CA ALA A 186 -2.96 3.61 14.73
C ALA A 186 -1.54 3.13 14.40
N LEU A 187 -1.42 2.15 13.48
CA LEU A 187 -0.14 1.65 12.99
C LEU A 187 0.67 2.75 12.29
N MET A 188 0.05 3.50 11.38
CA MET A 188 0.71 4.61 10.69
C MET A 188 1.20 5.66 11.70
N LYS A 189 0.36 6.05 12.66
CA LYS A 189 0.74 7.05 13.67
C LYS A 189 1.83 6.56 14.61
N ARG A 190 1.76 5.31 15.09
CA ARG A 190 2.67 4.78 16.10
C ARG A 190 4.02 4.37 15.51
N HIS A 191 4.04 3.88 14.27
CA HIS A 191 5.22 3.21 13.73
C HIS A 191 5.76 3.85 12.46
N TYR A 192 4.89 4.34 11.56
CA TYR A 192 5.37 4.93 10.31
C TYR A 192 5.97 6.32 10.53
N ASP A 193 5.27 7.20 11.26
CA ASP A 193 5.70 8.59 11.45
C ASP A 193 7.01 8.74 12.23
N SER A 194 7.32 7.77 13.09
CA SER A 194 8.54 7.76 13.89
C SER A 194 9.68 6.96 13.23
N CYS A 195 9.44 6.40 12.04
CA CYS A 195 10.43 5.60 11.32
C CYS A 195 11.42 6.50 10.59
N HIS A 196 12.72 6.26 10.80
CA HIS A 196 13.78 7.00 10.11
C HIS A 196 13.83 6.68 8.61
N ASP A 197 13.56 5.43 8.25
CA ASP A 197 13.55 4.93 6.87
C ASP A 197 12.21 4.23 6.60
N PRO A 198 11.13 5.00 6.39
CA PRO A 198 9.79 4.45 6.30
C PRO A 198 9.62 3.58 5.05
N PRO A 199 8.90 2.44 5.15
CA PRO A 199 8.58 1.62 4.00
C PRO A 199 7.67 2.36 3.03
N ARG A 200 7.61 1.89 1.78
CA ARG A 200 6.59 2.33 0.83
C ARG A 200 5.20 1.88 1.27
N ILE A 201 4.17 2.67 0.99
CA ILE A 201 2.78 2.31 1.30
C ILE A 201 2.01 1.99 0.03
N LEU A 202 1.35 0.83 0.03
CA LEU A 202 0.33 0.47 -0.95
C LEU A 202 -0.99 0.16 -0.24
N GLY A 203 -2.00 1.02 -0.38
CA GLY A 203 -3.35 0.73 0.06
C GLY A 203 -4.20 0.15 -1.07
N LEU A 204 -4.97 -0.90 -0.78
CA LEU A 204 -5.90 -1.52 -1.70
C LEU A 204 -7.32 -1.40 -1.14
N THR A 205 -8.27 -0.94 -1.95
CA THR A 205 -9.68 -0.94 -1.55
C THR A 205 -10.61 -1.04 -2.74
N ALA A 206 -11.79 -1.64 -2.52
CA ALA A 206 -12.89 -1.61 -3.50
C ALA A 206 -13.72 -0.33 -3.46
N SER A 207 -13.65 0.41 -2.35
CA SER A 207 -14.44 1.61 -2.12
C SER A 207 -13.72 2.56 -1.17
N ILE A 208 -13.95 3.87 -1.30
CA ILE A 208 -13.41 4.88 -0.36
C ILE A 208 -14.19 4.89 0.97
N SER A 209 -15.38 4.30 1.00
CA SER A 209 -16.21 4.21 2.21
C SER A 209 -16.91 2.86 2.32
N ALA A 210 -17.04 2.36 3.55
CA ALA A 210 -17.83 1.19 3.87
C ALA A 210 -19.36 1.42 3.73
N LYS A 211 -19.80 2.68 3.69
CA LYS A 211 -21.23 3.07 3.60
C LYS A 211 -21.50 3.96 2.40
N LYS A 212 -22.77 4.05 2.01
CA LYS A 212 -23.22 5.02 1.01
C LYS A 212 -23.15 6.42 1.62
N ILE A 213 -22.25 7.24 1.11
CA ILE A 213 -21.98 8.58 1.62
C ILE A 213 -22.36 9.66 0.61
N MET A 214 -22.67 10.85 1.12
CA MET A 214 -22.97 12.04 0.32
C MET A 214 -21.69 12.56 -0.36
N PRO A 215 -21.78 13.31 -1.48
CA PRO A 215 -20.59 13.78 -2.21
C PRO A 215 -19.58 14.56 -1.37
N PHE A 216 -20.03 15.38 -0.42
CA PHE A 216 -19.13 16.12 0.47
C PHE A 216 -18.34 15.20 1.41
N GLN A 217 -18.96 14.11 1.86
CA GLN A 217 -18.32 13.10 2.72
C GLN A 217 -17.30 12.28 1.94
N LEU A 218 -17.49 12.10 0.62
CA LEU A 218 -16.54 11.39 -0.24
C LEU A 218 -15.20 12.15 -0.32
N ASN A 219 -15.26 13.47 -0.49
CA ASN A 219 -14.07 14.31 -0.50
C ASN A 219 -13.35 14.29 0.86
N GLN A 220 -14.11 14.26 1.96
CA GLN A 220 -13.52 14.16 3.29
C GLN A 220 -12.85 12.79 3.50
N ALA A 221 -13.53 11.70 3.14
CA ALA A 221 -12.98 10.35 3.24
C ALA A 221 -11.70 10.17 2.39
N ALA A 222 -11.65 10.78 1.20
CA ALA A 222 -10.44 10.79 0.38
C ALA A 222 -9.28 11.53 1.08
N LYS A 223 -9.54 12.72 1.65
CA LYS A 223 -8.55 13.47 2.43
C LYS A 223 -8.08 12.70 3.66
N ASP A 224 -8.98 11.99 4.33
CA ASP A 224 -8.65 11.20 5.50
C ASP A 224 -7.72 10.04 5.12
N ILE A 225 -7.97 9.38 4.00
CA ILE A 225 -7.07 8.36 3.42
C ILE A 225 -5.71 8.97 3.07
N GLU A 226 -5.69 10.11 2.37
CA GLU A 226 -4.44 10.81 2.02
C GLU A 226 -3.61 11.15 3.24
N ASN A 227 -4.28 11.68 4.27
CA ASN A 227 -3.66 11.96 5.55
C ASN A 227 -3.11 10.67 6.14
N ILE A 228 -3.94 9.65 6.41
CA ILE A 228 -3.53 8.41 7.09
C ILE A 228 -2.32 7.76 6.41
N TYR A 229 -2.33 7.64 5.07
CA TYR A 229 -1.31 6.91 4.31
C TYR A 229 -0.18 7.78 3.73
N ARG A 230 -0.12 9.06 4.11
CA ARG A 230 0.95 10.00 3.75
C ARG A 230 1.17 10.07 2.22
N LEU A 231 0.08 10.33 1.49
CA LEU A 231 0.06 10.44 0.02
C LEU A 231 0.55 11.81 -0.48
#